data_AF-A0A0J6SJZ5-F1
#
_entry.id   AF-A0A0J6SJZ5-F1
#
_cell.length_a   1.000
_cell.length_b   1.000
_cell.length_c   1.000
_cell.angle_alpha   90.00
_cell.angle_beta   90.00
_cell.angle_gamma   90.00
#
_symmetry.space_group_name_H-M   'P 1'
#
loop_
_entity.id
_entity.type
_entity.pdbx_description
1 polymer ?
#
loop_
_entity_poly.entity_id
_entity_poly.type
_entity_poly.pdbx_seq_one_letter_code
_entity_poly.pdbx_strand_id
1 'polypeptide(L)' 'MTDRREQSRIDAEIARTTPSADPFAAAVRATRMPMLITDPNQPDNPIVFVNNAFSKLTGYAHTEILGRNCRFLQGP' A
#
# COMPACT_ATOMS: atom_id res chain seq x y z
N MET A 1 1.36 20.49 -10.37
CA MET A 1 2.83 20.44 -10.22
C MET A 1 3.11 19.80 -8.87
N THR A 2 2.78 18.51 -8.74
CA THR A 2 2.82 17.78 -7.48
C THR A 2 4.28 17.59 -7.07
N ASP A 3 4.59 18.01 -5.84
CA ASP A 3 5.95 18.10 -5.33
C ASP A 3 6.60 16.70 -5.34
N ARG A 4 7.60 16.53 -6.20
CA ARG A 4 8.37 15.29 -6.34
C ARG A 4 8.98 14.83 -5.02
N ARG A 5 9.13 15.71 -4.02
CA ARG A 5 9.56 15.36 -2.66
C ARG A 5 8.47 14.67 -1.83
N GLU A 6 7.19 14.97 -2.04
CA GLU A 6 6.10 14.32 -1.31
C GLU A 6 5.90 12.89 -1.81
N GLN A 7 6.00 12.68 -3.13
CA GLN A 7 5.97 11.36 -3.75
C GLN A 7 7.10 10.45 -3.20
N SER A 8 8.34 10.97 -3.20
CA SER A 8 9.50 10.23 -2.69
C SER A 8 9.43 9.95 -1.19
N ARG A 9 8.71 10.76 -0.40
CA ARG A 9 8.51 10.53 1.03
C ARG A 9 7.58 9.35 1.27
N ILE A 10 6.45 9.29 0.55
CA ILE A 10 5.50 8.18 0.67
C ILE A 10 6.17 6.86 0.24
N ASP A 11 6.89 6.87 -0.89
CA ASP A 11 7.58 5.69 -1.41
C ASP A 11 8.71 5.23 -0.46
N ALA A 12 9.49 6.16 0.09
CA ALA A 12 10.57 5.85 1.04
C ALA A 12 10.05 5.38 2.40
N GLU A 13 8.85 5.80 2.80
CA GLU A 13 8.24 5.39 4.08
C GLU A 13 7.62 4.00 4.01
N ILE A 14 7.05 3.65 2.85
CA ILE A 14 6.50 2.32 2.58
C ILE A 14 7.61 1.28 2.41
N ALA A 15 8.71 1.63 1.74
CA ALA A 15 9.82 0.72 1.48
C ALA A 15 10.66 0.38 2.73
N ARG A 16 10.53 1.16 3.82
CA ARG A 16 11.17 0.87 5.10
C ARG A 16 10.44 -0.27 5.83
N THR A 17 10.76 -1.49 5.45
CA THR A 17 10.46 -2.75 6.15
C THR A 17 11.24 -2.88 7.47
N THR A 18 11.39 -1.80 8.22
CA THR A 18 12.07 -1.78 9.53
C THR A 18 11.20 -1.05 10.55
N PRO A 19 10.97 -1.62 11.75
CA PRO A 19 10.20 -0.96 12.78
C PRO A 19 11.02 0.19 13.38
N SER A 20 10.94 1.38 12.78
CA SER A 20 11.49 2.59 13.41
C SER A 20 10.72 3.84 12.98
N ALA A 21 9.83 4.27 13.88
CA ALA A 21 9.48 5.67 14.18
C ALA A 21 8.71 6.55 13.17
N ASP A 22 8.05 6.02 12.13
CA ASP A 22 7.07 6.83 11.41
C ASP A 22 5.64 6.69 12.00
N PRO A 23 5.09 7.74 12.63
CA PRO A 23 3.73 7.72 13.16
C PRO A 23 2.67 7.50 12.09
N PHE A 24 2.91 7.89 10.83
CA PHE A 24 1.95 7.69 9.75
C PHE A 24 1.86 6.22 9.35
N ALA A 25 2.99 5.57 9.06
CA ALA A 25 3.03 4.15 8.78
C ALA A 25 2.54 3.30 9.98
N ALA A 26 2.81 3.73 11.21
CA ALA A 26 2.26 3.10 12.40
C ALA A 26 0.72 3.22 12.46
N ALA A 27 0.17 4.41 12.24
CA ALA A 27 -1.28 4.64 12.23
C ALA A 27 -1.98 3.85 11.10
N VAL A 28 -1.38 3.82 9.91
CA VAL A 28 -1.87 3.09 8.74
C VAL A 28 -1.92 1.57 8.98
N ARG A 29 -0.93 1.03 9.72
CA ARG A 29 -0.90 -0.38 10.11
C ARG A 29 -1.85 -0.71 11.27
N ALA A 30 -2.07 0.23 12.19
CA ALA A 30 -2.88 0.02 13.39
C ALA A 30 -4.39 0.21 13.18
N THR A 31 -4.79 1.01 12.19
CA THR A 31 -6.22 1.25 11.94
C THR A 31 -6.95 -0.03 11.51
N ARG A 32 -8.23 -0.11 11.90
CA ARG A 32 -9.15 -1.18 11.45
C ARG A 32 -9.75 -0.90 10.08
N MET A 33 -9.48 0.26 9.49
CA MET A 33 -9.91 0.59 8.14
C MET A 33 -9.04 -0.16 7.11
N PRO A 34 -9.64 -0.89 6.15
CA PRO A 34 -8.93 -1.46 5.00
C PRO A 34 -8.23 -0.37 4.19
N MET A 35 -6.92 -0.45 4.02
CA MET A 35 -6.13 0.53 3.26
C MET A 35 -5.06 -0.14 2.41
N LEU A 36 -4.79 0.45 1.24
CA LEU A 36 -3.72 0.10 0.33
C LEU A 36 -3.15 1.36 -0.33
N ILE A 37 -1.97 1.25 -0.92
CA ILE A 37 -1.32 2.32 -1.68
C ILE A 37 -0.83 1.73 -3.00
N THR A 38 -0.99 2.48 -4.09
CA THR A 38 -0.53 2.11 -5.44
C THR A 38 0.51 3.10 -5.94
N ASP A 39 1.37 2.67 -6.86
CA ASP A 39 2.35 3.55 -7.52
C ASP A 39 2.01 3.75 -9.01
N PRO A 40 1.49 4.92 -9.40
CA PRO A 40 1.13 5.19 -10.79
C PRO A 40 2.32 5.41 -11.72
N ASN A 41 3.55 5.53 -11.18
CA ASN A 41 4.76 5.62 -12.00
C ASN A 41 5.24 4.25 -12.49
N GLN A 42 4.76 3.17 -11.88
CA GLN A 42 5.03 1.81 -12.32
C GLN A 42 4.01 1.36 -13.36
N PRO A 43 4.40 0.49 -14.31
CA PRO A 43 3.49 -0.09 -15.28
C PRO A 43 2.30 -0.73 -14.57
N ASP A 44 1.09 -0.40 -15.03
CA ASP A 44 -0.18 -0.93 -14.54
C ASP A 44 -0.63 -0.46 -13.13
N ASN A 45 -0.01 0.59 -12.56
CA ASN A 45 -0.37 1.15 -11.25
C ASN A 45 -0.51 0.07 -10.14
N PRO A 46 0.55 -0.69 -9.85
CA PRO A 46 0.50 -1.82 -8.92
C PRO A 46 0.33 -1.36 -7.49
N ILE A 47 -0.26 -2.22 -6.66
CA ILE A 47 -0.33 -2.06 -5.21
C ILE A 47 1.06 -2.26 -4.61
N VAL A 48 1.59 -1.24 -3.93
CA VAL A 48 2.91 -1.24 -3.28
C VAL A 48 2.83 -1.38 -1.77
N PHE A 49 1.64 -1.20 -1.19
CA PHE A 49 1.37 -1.42 0.23
C PHE A 49 -0.06 -1.89 0.45
N VAL A 50 -0.24 -2.74 1.45
CA VAL A 50 -1.56 -3.17 1.94
C VAL A 50 -1.47 -3.40 3.45
N ASN A 51 -2.51 -3.00 4.20
CA ASN A 51 -2.59 -3.29 5.62
C ASN A 51 -3.34 -4.60 5.92
N ASN A 52 -3.15 -5.13 7.13
CA ASN A 52 -3.80 -6.37 7.55
C ASN A 52 -5.34 -6.30 7.49
N ALA A 53 -5.94 -5.12 7.69
CA ALA A 53 -7.38 -4.94 7.62
C ALA A 53 -7.91 -5.21 6.20
N PHE A 54 -7.18 -4.80 5.16
CA PHE A 54 -7.54 -5.05 3.77
C PHE A 54 -7.44 -6.53 3.40
N SER A 55 -6.36 -7.21 3.79
CA SER A 55 -6.25 -8.67 3.60
C SER A 55 -7.37 -9.43 4.31
N LYS A 56 -7.74 -9.01 5.53
CA LYS A 56 -8.88 -9.61 6.25
C LYS A 56 -10.22 -9.36 5.56
N LEU A 57 -10.44 -8.17 5.01
CA LEU A 57 -11.67 -7.84 4.29
C LEU A 57 -11.83 -8.68 3.02
N THR A 58 -10.77 -8.77 2.23
CA THR A 58 -10.81 -9.38 0.90
C THR A 58 -10.56 -10.88 0.90
N GLY A 59 -9.90 -11.40 1.94
CA GLY A 59 -9.52 -12.82 2.05
C GLY A 59 -8.22 -13.19 1.35
N TYR A 60 -7.58 -12.26 0.62
CA TYR A 60 -6.31 -12.49 -0.07
C TYR A 60 -5.11 -12.25 0.85
N ALA A 61 -4.09 -13.11 0.71
CA ALA A 61 -2.80 -12.92 1.35
C ALA A 61 -2.05 -11.72 0.74
N HIS A 62 -1.17 -11.08 1.52
CA HIS A 62 -0.36 -9.95 1.03
C HIS A 62 0.39 -10.29 -0.27
N THR A 63 0.91 -11.52 -0.39
CA THR A 63 1.63 -12.01 -1.57
C THR A 63 0.77 -12.12 -2.82
N GLU A 64 -0.55 -12.24 -2.65
CA GLU A 64 -1.51 -12.29 -3.76
C GLU A 64 -2.00 -10.91 -4.18
N ILE A 65 -1.69 -9.88 -3.40
CA ILE A 65 -2.16 -8.49 -3.57
C ILE A 65 -1.02 -7.60 -4.09
N LEU A 66 0.15 -7.65 -3.45
CA LEU A 66 1.28 -6.79 -3.77
C LEU A 66 1.76 -7.00 -5.21
N GLY A 67 2.07 -5.91 -5.90
CA GLY A 67 2.53 -5.93 -7.29
C GLY A 67 1.40 -6.06 -8.33
N ARG A 68 0.15 -6.21 -7.92
CA ARG A 68 -1.01 -6.28 -8.83
C ARG A 68 -1.78 -4.99 -8.84
N ASN A 69 -2.45 -4.70 -9.96
CA ASN A 69 -3.47 -3.65 -9.99
C ASN A 69 -4.74 -4.09 -9.26
N CYS A 70 -5.38 -3.17 -8.53
CA CYS A 70 -6.61 -3.40 -7.76
C CYS A 70 -7.77 -4.04 -8.54
N ARG A 71 -7.79 -3.95 -9.88
CA ARG A 71 -8.84 -4.54 -10.72
C ARG A 71 -8.98 -6.06 -10.56
N PHE A 72 -7.98 -6.75 -9.98
CA PHE A 72 -8.09 -8.19 -9.71
C PHE A 72 -9.26 -8.55 -8.78
N LEU A 73 -9.79 -7.58 -8.03
CA LEU A 73 -10.94 -7.75 -7.14
C LEU A 73 -12.30 -7.67 -7.87
N GLN A 74 -12.32 -7.31 -9.15
CA GLN A 74 -13.58 -7.08 -9.90
C GLN A 74 -14.26 -8.39 -10.36
N GLY A 75 -13.67 -9.55 -10.09
CA GLY A 75 -14.15 -10.83 -10.63
C GLY A 75 -13.85 -10.99 -12.12
N PRO A 76 -14.24 -12.12 -12.73
CA PRO A 76 -14.15 -12.35 -14.18
C PRO A 76 -15.15 -11.49 -14.97
#